data_AF-T0Z426-F1
#
_entry.id   AF-T0Z426-F1
#
_cell.length_a   1.000
_cell.length_b   1.000
_cell.length_c   1.000
_cell.angle_alpha   90.00
_cell.angle_beta   90.00
_cell.angle_gamma   90.00
#
_symmetry.space_group_name_H-M   'P 1'
#
loop_
_entity.id
_entity.type
_entity.pdbx_description
1 polymer ?
#
loop_
_entity_poly.entity_id
_entity_poly.type
_entity_poly.pdbx_seq_one_letter_code
_entity_poly.pdbx_strand_id
1 'polypeptide(L)'
;YRPLPEIVAAAREYGQSRGVELTFTDDPAIAATDADALYTDVWVSMGDEAETAKREKAFRGFQINSELLDRAKPSAFVLHDLPAHRGQEITDEVLDGSRSAAWDEAENRLHAEKAILELLLAPERLPRPVERHRWAPKLRTRRPARR
;
A
#
# COMPACT_ATOMS: atom_id res chain seq x y z
N TYR A 1 -13.67 -11.33 6.42
CA TYR A 1 -12.23 -11.13 6.69
C TYR A 1 -11.97 -9.68 7.11
N ARG A 2 -12.73 -9.15 8.08
CA ARG A 2 -12.57 -7.76 8.56
C ARG A 2 -11.43 -7.71 9.59
N PRO A 3 -10.78 -6.55 9.78
CA PRO A 3 -9.83 -6.37 10.88
C PRO A 3 -10.51 -6.59 12.24
N LEU A 4 -9.71 -6.98 13.23
CA LEU A 4 -10.20 -7.18 14.60
C LEU A 4 -10.74 -5.86 15.18
N PRO A 5 -11.89 -5.88 15.91
CA PRO A 5 -12.51 -4.67 16.43
C PRO A 5 -11.59 -3.79 17.28
N GLU A 6 -10.72 -4.40 18.09
CA GLU A 6 -9.76 -3.72 18.94
C GLU A 6 -8.69 -2.97 18.13
N ILE A 7 -8.27 -3.50 16.98
CA ILE A 7 -7.33 -2.83 16.07
C ILE A 7 -8.02 -1.64 15.39
N VAL A 8 -9.29 -1.81 14.99
CA VAL A 8 -10.09 -0.71 14.42
C VAL A 8 -10.27 0.41 15.44
N ALA A 9 -10.56 0.08 16.71
CA ALA A 9 -10.71 1.06 17.78
C ALA A 9 -9.41 1.85 18.00
N ALA A 10 -8.27 1.16 18.10
CA ALA A 10 -6.96 1.79 18.25
C ALA A 10 -6.61 2.68 17.05
N ALA A 11 -6.90 2.24 15.82
CA ALA A 11 -6.67 3.03 14.62
C ALA A 11 -7.53 4.31 14.59
N ARG A 12 -8.80 4.23 15.02
CA ARG A 12 -9.68 5.42 15.15
C ARG A 12 -9.14 6.40 16.16
N GLU A 13 -8.77 5.94 17.35
CA GLU A 13 -8.21 6.79 18.40
C GLU A 13 -6.93 7.51 17.93
N TYR A 14 -6.00 6.77 17.31
CA TYR A 14 -4.79 7.36 16.76
C TYR A 14 -5.08 8.36 15.62
N GLY A 15 -6.06 8.08 14.77
CA GLY A 15 -6.43 8.91 13.63
C GLY A 15 -7.19 10.20 13.97
N GLN A 16 -7.97 10.23 15.06
CA GLN A 16 -8.86 11.35 15.42
C GLN A 16 -8.14 12.69 15.51
N SER A 17 -6.99 12.74 16.18
CA SER A 17 -6.20 13.98 16.32
C SER A 17 -5.48 14.42 15.04
N ARG A 18 -5.50 13.59 14.00
CA ARG A 18 -4.76 13.76 12.74
C ARG A 18 -5.67 13.98 11.53
N GLY A 19 -6.98 14.02 11.72
CA GLY A 19 -7.97 14.17 10.65
C GLY A 19 -8.05 12.96 9.72
N VAL A 20 -7.71 11.76 10.22
CA VAL A 20 -7.80 10.51 9.44
C VAL A 20 -9.23 9.98 9.49
N GLU A 21 -9.79 9.68 8.33
CA GLU A 21 -11.07 8.98 8.18
C GLU A 21 -10.83 7.50 7.86
N LEU A 22 -11.61 6.62 8.49
CA LEU A 22 -11.54 5.17 8.27
C LEU A 22 -12.87 4.65 7.72
N THR A 23 -12.82 4.13 6.50
CA THR A 23 -13.95 3.56 5.77
C THR A 23 -13.73 2.07 5.54
N PHE A 24 -14.77 1.28 5.79
CA PHE A 24 -14.78 -0.16 5.61
C PHE A 24 -15.91 -0.52 4.65
N THR A 25 -15.57 -1.08 3.51
CA THR A 25 -16.53 -1.52 2.49
C THR A 25 -16.18 -2.94 2.04
N ASP A 26 -17.17 -3.65 1.49
CA ASP A 26 -16.97 -4.93 0.78
C ASP A 26 -17.06 -4.74 -0.74
N ASP A 27 -17.19 -3.49 -1.20
CA ASP A 27 -17.16 -3.11 -2.62
C ASP A 27 -15.81 -2.47 -2.95
N PRO A 28 -14.93 -3.17 -3.69
CA PRO A 28 -13.61 -2.65 -4.03
C PRO A 28 -13.67 -1.45 -4.98
N ALA A 29 -14.70 -1.32 -5.83
CA ALA A 29 -14.84 -0.17 -6.71
C ALA A 29 -15.09 1.12 -5.91
N ILE A 30 -15.88 1.02 -4.84
CA ILE A 30 -16.06 2.14 -3.89
C ILE A 30 -14.74 2.45 -3.19
N ALA A 31 -14.00 1.43 -2.73
CA ALA A 31 -12.72 1.63 -2.05
C ALA A 31 -11.65 2.26 -2.94
N ALA A 32 -11.66 1.97 -4.24
CA ALA A 32 -10.69 2.48 -5.19
C ALA A 32 -10.98 3.91 -5.67
N THR A 33 -12.22 4.38 -5.56
CA THR A 33 -12.62 5.71 -6.05
C THR A 33 -11.81 6.81 -5.35
N ASP A 34 -11.20 7.69 -6.16
CA ASP A 34 -10.34 8.80 -5.70
C ASP A 34 -9.10 8.40 -4.87
N ALA A 35 -8.75 7.11 -4.83
CA ALA A 35 -7.56 6.64 -4.12
C ALA A 35 -6.28 7.20 -4.74
N ASP A 36 -5.32 7.60 -3.89
CA ASP A 36 -3.95 7.96 -4.30
C ASP A 36 -3.02 6.74 -4.37
N ALA A 37 -3.38 5.66 -3.68
CA ALA A 37 -2.67 4.39 -3.73
C ALA A 37 -3.64 3.24 -3.52
N LEU A 38 -3.42 2.12 -4.22
CA LEU A 38 -4.07 0.84 -3.95
C LEU A 38 -3.03 -0.12 -3.38
N TYR A 39 -3.41 -0.89 -2.36
CA TYR A 39 -2.54 -1.86 -1.71
C TYR A 39 -3.27 -3.19 -1.63
N THR A 40 -2.59 -4.28 -1.99
CA THR A 40 -3.07 -5.65 -1.77
C THR A 40 -1.94 -6.54 -1.26
N ASP A 41 -2.34 -7.68 -0.71
CA ASP A 41 -1.48 -8.78 -0.28
C ASP A 41 -2.16 -10.11 -0.70
N VAL A 42 -1.43 -11.21 -0.57
CA VAL A 42 -1.89 -12.56 -0.87
C VAL A 42 -3.19 -12.89 -0.13
N TRP A 43 -4.13 -13.50 -0.83
CA TRP A 43 -5.41 -13.90 -0.23
C TRP A 43 -5.27 -15.08 0.74
N VAL A 44 -4.27 -15.92 0.50
CA VAL A 44 -3.95 -17.13 1.26
C VAL A 44 -2.54 -16.98 1.79
N SER A 45 -2.41 -16.87 3.11
CA SER A 45 -1.12 -16.77 3.77
C SER A 45 -0.45 -18.14 3.88
N MET A 46 0.85 -18.16 4.15
CA MET A 46 1.58 -19.39 4.44
C MET A 46 0.98 -20.10 5.66
N GLY A 47 0.67 -21.39 5.53
CA GLY A 47 0.04 -22.20 6.59
C GLY A 47 -1.49 -22.29 6.52
N ASP A 48 -2.15 -21.57 5.60
CA ASP A 48 -3.60 -21.58 5.39
C ASP A 48 -4.02 -22.36 4.12
N GLU A 49 -3.18 -23.25 3.60
CA GLU A 49 -3.35 -23.86 2.27
C GLU A 49 -4.65 -24.67 2.14
N ALA A 50 -5.14 -25.23 3.24
CA ALA A 50 -6.41 -25.96 3.28
C ALA A 50 -7.63 -25.07 2.95
N GLU A 51 -7.53 -23.75 3.17
CA GLU A 51 -8.61 -22.78 2.96
C GLU A 51 -8.55 -22.10 1.58
N THR A 52 -7.59 -22.48 0.72
CA THR A 52 -7.31 -21.83 -0.58
C THR A 52 -8.57 -21.60 -1.40
N ALA A 53 -9.30 -22.66 -1.74
CA ALA A 53 -10.49 -22.57 -2.61
C ALA A 53 -11.60 -21.67 -2.04
N LYS A 54 -11.74 -21.63 -0.71
CA LYS A 54 -12.74 -20.80 -0.03
C LYS A 54 -12.34 -19.32 -0.07
N ARG A 55 -11.07 -19.02 0.20
CA ARG A 55 -10.51 -17.67 0.15
C ARG A 55 -10.51 -17.12 -1.27
N GLU A 56 -10.07 -17.90 -2.26
CA GLU A 56 -10.13 -17.50 -3.68
C GLU A 56 -11.56 -17.15 -4.11
N LYS A 57 -12.57 -17.93 -3.67
CA LYS A 57 -13.98 -17.61 -3.97
C LYS A 57 -14.42 -16.32 -3.28
N ALA A 58 -14.02 -16.11 -2.03
CA ALA A 58 -14.43 -14.93 -1.25
C ALA A 58 -13.78 -13.63 -1.76
N PHE A 59 -12.53 -13.71 -2.21
CA PHE A 59 -11.73 -12.54 -2.60
C PHE A 59 -11.65 -12.29 -4.10
N ARG A 60 -12.19 -13.17 -4.95
CA ARG A 60 -12.16 -13.00 -6.42
C ARG A 60 -12.56 -11.60 -6.89
N GLY A 61 -13.54 -10.97 -6.23
CA GLY A 61 -14.00 -9.61 -6.58
C GLY A 61 -13.02 -8.48 -6.21
N PHE A 62 -12.03 -8.75 -5.37
CA PHE A 62 -11.08 -7.78 -4.82
C PHE A 62 -9.73 -7.74 -5.55
N GLN A 63 -9.57 -8.48 -6.66
CA GLN A 63 -8.34 -8.43 -7.46
C GLN A 63 -8.05 -7.00 -7.93
N ILE A 64 -6.83 -6.52 -7.69
CA ILE A 64 -6.35 -5.30 -8.32
C ILE A 64 -5.97 -5.62 -9.78
N ASN A 65 -6.83 -5.18 -10.69
CA ASN A 65 -6.64 -5.23 -12.13
C ASN A 65 -6.74 -3.82 -12.74
N SER A 66 -6.51 -3.71 -14.06
CA SER A 66 -6.54 -2.41 -14.75
C SER A 66 -7.88 -1.69 -14.59
N GLU A 67 -9.01 -2.41 -14.63
CA GLU A 67 -10.34 -1.81 -14.46
C GLU A 67 -10.50 -1.17 -13.07
N LEU A 68 -10.06 -1.86 -12.01
CA LEU A 68 -10.12 -1.32 -10.66
C LEU A 68 -9.17 -0.14 -10.48
N LEU A 69 -7.96 -0.24 -11.02
CA LEU A 69 -6.96 0.84 -10.97
C LEU A 69 -7.42 2.10 -11.72
N ASP A 70 -8.18 1.95 -12.80
CA ASP A 70 -8.73 3.09 -13.56
C ASP A 70 -9.86 3.84 -12.82
N ARG A 71 -10.39 3.27 -11.72
CA ARG A 71 -11.31 3.98 -10.81
C ARG A 71 -10.58 4.88 -9.82
N ALA A 72 -9.30 4.62 -9.58
CA ALA A 72 -8.45 5.47 -8.75
C ALA A 72 -8.03 6.74 -9.51
N LYS A 73 -7.32 7.64 -8.82
CA LYS A 73 -6.80 8.84 -9.49
C LYS A 73 -5.85 8.47 -10.64
N PRO A 74 -5.73 9.29 -11.70
CA PRO A 74 -4.76 9.05 -12.77
C PRO A 74 -3.30 9.00 -12.28
N SER A 75 -3.00 9.65 -11.15
CA SER A 75 -1.70 9.65 -10.48
C SER A 75 -1.55 8.55 -9.43
N ALA A 76 -2.55 7.69 -9.25
CA ALA A 76 -2.51 6.62 -8.26
C ALA A 76 -1.44 5.59 -8.62
N PHE A 77 -0.84 5.01 -7.59
CA PHE A 77 0.12 3.91 -7.73
C PHE A 77 -0.34 2.67 -6.94
N VAL A 78 0.21 1.52 -7.31
CA VAL A 78 -0.13 0.23 -6.69
C VAL A 78 1.08 -0.27 -5.90
N LEU A 79 0.80 -0.80 -4.71
CA LEU A 79 1.77 -1.38 -3.78
C LEU A 79 1.42 -2.85 -3.49
N HIS A 80 2.44 -3.63 -3.18
CA HIS A 80 2.36 -5.02 -2.73
C HIS A 80 3.69 -5.38 -2.06
N ASP A 81 3.61 -5.92 -0.86
CA ASP A 81 4.74 -6.36 -0.03
C ASP A 81 5.57 -7.52 -0.57
N LEU A 82 5.02 -8.32 -1.49
CA LEU A 82 5.60 -9.51 -2.11
C LEU A 82 5.85 -10.69 -1.13
N PRO A 83 5.89 -11.95 -1.62
CA PRO A 83 5.67 -12.38 -3.00
C PRO A 83 4.20 -12.34 -3.42
N ALA A 84 3.93 -11.94 -4.67
CA ALA A 84 2.59 -11.89 -5.23
C ALA A 84 2.22 -13.20 -5.97
N HIS A 85 0.97 -13.65 -5.82
CA HIS A 85 0.30 -14.63 -6.67
C HIS A 85 -0.41 -13.94 -7.84
N ARG A 86 0.36 -13.74 -8.92
CA ARG A 86 -0.12 -13.19 -10.19
C ARG A 86 -1.40 -13.89 -10.69
N GLY A 87 -2.39 -13.08 -11.06
CA GLY A 87 -3.71 -13.54 -11.48
C GLY A 87 -4.68 -13.85 -10.34
N GLN A 88 -4.24 -13.75 -9.07
CA GLN A 88 -5.10 -13.78 -7.89
C GLN A 88 -5.32 -12.37 -7.35
N GLU A 89 -4.58 -11.92 -6.34
CA GLU A 89 -4.76 -10.59 -5.74
C GLU A 89 -4.40 -9.44 -6.68
N ILE A 90 -3.51 -9.67 -7.65
CA ILE A 90 -3.06 -8.66 -8.60
C ILE A 90 -2.80 -9.27 -9.98
N THR A 91 -3.09 -8.52 -11.05
CA THR A 91 -2.78 -8.95 -12.42
C THR A 91 -1.34 -8.58 -12.82
N ASP A 92 -0.78 -9.33 -13.77
CA ASP A 92 0.58 -9.11 -14.30
C ASP A 92 0.79 -7.69 -14.81
N GLU A 93 -0.17 -7.22 -15.61
CA GLU A 93 -0.19 -5.89 -16.21
C GLU A 93 -0.17 -4.75 -15.18
N VAL A 94 -0.76 -4.95 -14.00
CA VAL A 94 -0.75 -3.95 -12.93
C VAL A 94 0.56 -4.03 -12.17
N LEU A 95 1.00 -5.23 -11.78
CA LEU A 95 2.21 -5.42 -10.98
C LEU A 95 3.48 -4.98 -11.72
N ASP A 96 3.54 -5.20 -13.05
CA ASP A 96 4.66 -4.77 -13.91
C ASP A 96 4.39 -3.44 -14.64
N GLY A 97 3.21 -2.84 -14.41
CA GLY A 97 2.77 -1.63 -15.07
C GLY A 97 3.48 -0.38 -14.58
N SER A 98 3.36 0.72 -15.34
CA SER A 98 4.01 2.01 -15.02
C SER A 98 3.51 2.69 -13.74
N ARG A 99 2.38 2.22 -13.20
CA ARG A 99 1.78 2.69 -11.94
C ARG A 99 2.15 1.77 -10.75
N SER A 100 2.93 0.72 -10.96
CA SER A 100 3.41 -0.13 -9.87
C SER A 100 4.58 0.52 -9.13
N ALA A 101 4.53 0.47 -7.81
CA ALA A 101 5.62 0.85 -6.90
C ALA A 101 6.07 -0.33 -6.03
N ALA A 102 5.64 -1.57 -6.32
CA ALA A 102 5.97 -2.76 -5.52
C ALA A 102 7.48 -3.04 -5.44
N TRP A 103 8.23 -2.76 -6.52
CA TRP A 103 9.69 -2.93 -6.53
C TRP A 103 10.42 -1.87 -5.72
N ASP A 104 9.98 -0.61 -5.81
CA ASP A 104 10.51 0.48 -4.99
C ASP A 104 10.17 0.24 -3.51
N GLU A 105 8.98 -0.28 -3.21
CA GLU A 105 8.57 -0.71 -1.87
C GLU A 105 9.50 -1.80 -1.32
N ALA A 106 9.79 -2.83 -2.12
CA ALA A 106 10.70 -3.90 -1.74
C ALA A 106 12.14 -3.38 -1.50
N GLU A 107 12.65 -2.48 -2.34
CA GLU A 107 13.95 -1.84 -2.11
C GLU A 107 13.94 -1.00 -0.82
N ASN A 108 12.86 -0.24 -0.58
CA ASN A 108 12.70 0.62 0.58
C ASN A 108 12.71 -0.14 1.93
N ARG A 109 12.45 -1.46 1.93
CA ARG A 109 12.66 -2.31 3.12
C ARG A 109 14.08 -2.20 3.67
N LEU A 110 15.09 -2.31 2.80
CA LEU A 110 16.49 -2.17 3.18
C LEU A 110 16.77 -0.78 3.79
N HIS A 111 16.22 0.26 3.19
CA HIS A 111 16.44 1.64 3.64
C HIS A 111 15.75 1.93 4.98
N ALA A 112 14.51 1.48 5.14
CA ALA A 112 13.76 1.60 6.38
C ALA A 112 14.44 0.83 7.52
N GLU A 113 14.87 -0.41 7.28
CA GLU A 113 15.52 -1.25 8.28
C GLU A 113 16.89 -0.68 8.71
N LYS A 114 17.69 -0.13 7.79
CA LYS A 114 18.92 0.62 8.15
C LYS A 114 18.62 1.82 9.06
N ALA A 115 17.57 2.58 8.76
CA ALA A 115 17.19 3.74 9.56
C ALA A 115 16.71 3.35 10.95
N ILE A 116 15.94 2.26 11.06
CA ILE A 116 15.49 1.70 12.35
C ILE A 116 16.69 1.24 13.17
N LEU A 117 17.66 0.53 12.57
CA LEU A 117 18.86 0.09 13.27
C LEU A 117 19.67 1.26 13.82
N GLU A 118 19.87 2.32 13.04
CA GLU A 118 20.59 3.50 13.53
C GLU A 118 19.83 4.21 14.66
N LEU A 119 18.49 4.29 14.56
CA LEU A 119 17.65 4.85 15.62
C LEU A 119 17.75 4.06 16.93
N LEU A 120 17.88 2.74 16.86
CA LEU A 120 17.93 1.89 18.06
C LEU A 120 19.34 1.75 18.64
N LEU A 121 20.38 1.73 17.80
CA LEU A 121 21.76 1.44 18.22
C LEU A 121 22.61 2.69 18.45
N ALA A 122 22.30 3.80 17.78
CA ALA A 122 23.04 5.05 17.91
C ALA A 122 22.12 6.29 17.82
N PRO A 123 21.08 6.39 18.68
CA PRO A 123 20.11 7.48 18.64
C PRO A 123 20.75 8.87 18.78
N GLU A 124 21.89 8.99 19.44
CA GLU A 124 22.65 10.24 19.58
C GLU A 124 23.23 10.78 18.26
N ARG A 125 23.37 9.93 17.24
CA ARG A 125 23.85 10.33 15.91
C ARG A 125 22.75 10.88 15.03
N LEU A 126 21.49 10.66 15.41
CA LEU A 126 20.36 11.16 14.63
C LEU A 126 20.13 12.65 14.90
N PRO A 127 19.83 13.44 13.86
CA PRO A 127 19.41 14.82 14.07
C PRO A 127 18.19 14.81 15.00
N ARG A 128 18.22 15.64 16.06
CA ARG A 128 17.05 15.84 16.92
C ARG A 128 15.84 16.16 16.02
N PRO A 129 14.65 15.61 16.31
CA PRO A 129 13.48 15.79 15.46
C PRO A 129 13.31 17.27 15.12
N VAL A 130 13.53 17.61 13.85
CA VAL A 130 13.23 18.96 13.36
C VAL A 130 11.72 19.09 13.45
N GLU A 131 11.23 20.16 14.08
CA GLU A 131 9.79 20.44 14.15
C GLU A 131 9.15 20.21 12.78
N ARG A 132 8.11 19.35 12.77
CA ARG A 132 7.48 18.73 11.59
C ARG A 132 7.49 19.63 10.37
N HIS A 133 8.48 19.47 9.49
CA HIS A 133 8.47 20.11 8.19
C HIS A 133 7.46 19.36 7.31
N ARG A 134 6.47 20.08 6.75
CA ARG A 134 5.47 19.50 5.85
C ARG A 134 6.19 18.82 4.69
N TRP A 135 6.09 17.50 4.61
CA TRP A 135 6.54 16.73 3.47
C TRP A 135 5.67 17.09 2.25
N ALA A 136 6.29 17.54 1.16
CA ALA A 136 5.67 17.74 -0.14
C ALA A 136 6.45 16.90 -1.16
N PRO A 137 5.82 15.91 -1.81
CA PRO A 137 6.53 15.06 -2.77
C PRO A 137 6.95 15.90 -3.98
N LYS A 138 8.25 15.95 -4.26
CA LYS A 138 8.78 16.51 -5.52
C LYS A 138 8.59 15.48 -6.62
N LEU A 139 7.41 15.44 -7.23
CA LEU A 139 7.22 14.74 -8.50
C LEU A 139 8.17 15.36 -9.54
N ARG A 140 9.18 14.59 -9.97
CA ARG A 140 10.08 14.98 -11.07
C ARG A 140 9.28 15.02 -12.36
N THR A 141 8.79 16.19 -12.75
CA THR A 141 8.29 16.41 -14.11
C THR A 141 9.48 16.37 -15.07
N ARG A 142 9.48 15.41 -16.00
CA ARG A 142 10.45 15.37 -17.11
C ARG A 142 10.28 16.65 -17.94
N ARG A 143 11.35 17.44 -18.08
CA ARG A 143 11.40 18.55 -19.06
C ARG A 143 11.16 17.99 -20.47
N PRO A 144 10.28 18.57 -21.29
CA PRO A 144 10.15 18.16 -22.68
C PRO A 144 11.43 18.51 -23.44
N ALA A 145 11.85 17.60 -24.32
CA ALA A 145 13.00 17.78 -25.21
C ALA A 145 12.80 19.04 -26.06
N ARG A 146 13.80 19.93 -26.06
CA ARG A 146 13.83 21.09 -26.95
C ARG A 146 14.03 20.57 -28.39
N ARG A 147 13.12 20.96 -29.28
CA ARG A 147 13.34 20.97 -30.73
C ARG A 147 14.24 22.14 -31.10
#